data_AF-A0A959XSU3-F1
#
_entry.id   AF-A0A959XSU3-F1
#
_cell.length_a   1.000
_cell.length_b   1.000
_cell.length_c   1.000
_cell.angle_alpha   90.00
_cell.angle_beta   90.00
_cell.angle_gamma   90.00
#
_symmetry.space_group_name_H-M   'P 1'
#
loop_
_entity.id
_entity.type
_entity.pdbx_description
1 polymer ?
#
loop_
_entity_poly.entity_id
_entity_poly.type
_entity_poly.pdbx_seq_one_letter_code
_entity_poly.pdbx_strand_id
1 'polypeptide(L)'
;MLRTLRVLLPVAIALVSCTKGDKVPAYIDVNAVSVTTEPLQGSATSNITDVWVYADDELLGSWEVPSRIPLLREGSTRIRITPGVKRNGAFDDRSIYPFYTSWTGSVDVMRTTSVELTPVVGYNEAADFWIEAF
;
A
#
# COMPACT_ATOMS: atom_id res chain seq x y z
N MET A 1 42.14 41.74 6.59
CA MET A 1 41.54 40.63 7.36
C MET A 1 40.01 40.62 7.37
N LEU A 2 39.32 41.77 7.39
CA LEU A 2 37.85 41.83 7.49
C LEU A 2 37.06 41.39 6.22
N ARG A 3 37.69 41.41 5.04
CA ARG A 3 37.06 41.05 3.74
C ARG A 3 36.92 39.55 3.51
N THR A 4 37.91 38.76 3.92
CA THR A 4 37.87 37.29 3.83
C THR A 4 36.86 36.70 4.82
N LEU A 5 36.73 37.30 6.01
CA LEU A 5 35.77 36.91 7.05
C LEU A 5 34.30 37.03 6.59
N ARG A 6 33.98 38.00 5.72
CA ARG A 6 32.63 38.19 5.16
C ARG A 6 32.22 37.13 4.14
N VAL A 7 33.17 36.44 3.52
CA VAL A 7 32.94 35.35 2.55
C VAL A 7 32.91 33.99 3.25
N LEU A 8 33.72 33.81 4.29
CA LEU A 8 33.75 32.57 5.09
C LEU A 8 32.44 32.32 5.88
N LEU A 9 31.78 33.39 6.34
CA LEU A 9 30.55 33.28 7.14
C LEU A 9 29.33 32.69 6.38
N PRO A 10 28.96 33.14 5.16
CA PRO A 10 27.85 32.54 4.42
C PRO A 10 28.16 31.12 3.90
N VAL A 11 29.44 30.81 3.60
CA VAL A 11 29.86 29.46 3.18
C VAL A 11 29.75 28.47 4.35
N ALA A 12 30.09 28.88 5.56
CA ALA A 12 29.92 28.06 6.76
C ALA A 12 28.44 27.75 7.04
N ILE A 13 27.53 28.71 6.85
CA ILE A 13 26.07 28.52 7.06
C ILE A 13 25.50 27.50 6.06
N ALA A 14 25.99 27.49 4.82
CA ALA A 14 25.55 26.52 3.81
C ALA A 14 25.92 25.06 4.15
N LEU A 15 26.99 24.84 4.93
CA LEU A 15 27.45 23.50 5.32
C LEU A 15 26.68 22.91 6.52
N VAL A 16 25.92 23.71 7.27
CA VAL A 16 25.15 23.25 8.45
C VAL A 16 23.68 23.02 8.16
N SER A 17 23.20 23.33 6.96
CA SER A 17 21.77 23.22 6.60
C SER A 17 21.30 21.78 6.33
N CYS A 18 22.20 20.79 6.37
CA CYS A 18 21.84 19.40 6.13
C CYS A 18 21.42 18.74 7.45
N THR A 19 20.12 18.69 7.71
CA THR A 19 19.55 17.87 8.79
C THR A 19 18.98 16.60 8.19
N LYS A 20 19.55 15.44 8.54
CA LYS A 20 19.05 14.14 8.10
C LYS A 20 17.95 13.70 9.06
N GLY A 21 16.71 14.07 8.74
CA GLY A 21 15.53 13.61 9.46
C GLY A 21 15.21 12.16 9.12
N ASP A 22 16.05 11.22 9.56
CA ASP A 22 15.82 9.79 9.35
C ASP A 22 14.65 9.32 10.23
N LYS A 23 13.43 9.40 9.70
CA LYS A 23 12.26 8.78 10.32
C LYS A 23 12.27 7.28 10.01
N VAL A 24 12.33 6.45 11.04
CA VAL A 24 12.22 4.98 10.88
C VAL A 24 10.75 4.66 10.56
N PRO A 25 10.44 4.00 9.42
CA PRO A 25 9.07 3.69 9.08
C PRO A 25 8.53 2.56 9.97
N ALA A 26 7.21 2.53 10.12
CA ALA A 26 6.50 1.31 10.47
C ALA A 26 6.32 0.45 9.20
N TYR A 27 5.85 -0.78 9.37
CA TYR A 27 5.60 -1.68 8.25
C TYR A 27 4.21 -2.30 8.31
N ILE A 28 3.64 -2.55 7.14
CA ILE A 28 2.46 -3.38 6.96
C ILE A 28 2.91 -4.63 6.22
N ASP A 29 2.70 -5.80 6.83
CA ASP A 29 2.94 -7.08 6.18
C ASP A 29 1.60 -7.59 5.62
N VAL A 30 1.55 -7.81 4.29
CA VAL A 30 0.39 -8.40 3.60
C VAL A 30 0.84 -9.68 2.93
N ASN A 31 0.45 -10.82 3.52
CA ASN A 31 0.86 -12.14 3.03
C ASN A 31 0.06 -12.59 1.81
N ALA A 32 -1.26 -12.37 1.84
CA ALA A 32 -2.17 -12.67 0.74
C ALA A 32 -3.48 -11.88 0.93
N VAL A 33 -4.29 -11.83 -0.13
CA VAL A 33 -5.67 -11.33 -0.09
C VAL A 33 -6.59 -12.49 -0.44
N SER A 34 -7.62 -12.72 0.36
CA SER A 34 -8.62 -13.75 0.09
C SER A 34 -9.93 -13.14 -0.42
N VAL A 35 -10.68 -13.91 -1.20
CA VAL A 35 -11.99 -13.52 -1.73
C VAL A 35 -13.07 -14.34 -1.03
N THR A 36 -14.13 -13.68 -0.59
CA THR A 36 -15.38 -14.31 -0.13
C THR A 36 -16.46 -14.14 -1.19
N THR A 37 -17.30 -15.16 -1.33
CA THR A 37 -18.37 -15.22 -2.33
C THR A 37 -19.71 -15.48 -1.69
N GLU A 38 -20.74 -14.87 -2.24
CA GLU A 38 -22.15 -15.14 -1.94
C GLU A 38 -22.71 -16.27 -2.82
N PRO A 39 -23.90 -16.81 -2.49
CA PRO A 39 -24.62 -17.70 -3.40
C PRO A 39 -24.73 -17.07 -4.80
N LEU A 40 -24.51 -17.87 -5.85
CA LEU A 40 -24.51 -17.44 -7.26
C LEU A 40 -23.30 -16.61 -7.72
N GLN A 41 -22.24 -16.47 -6.93
CA GLN A 41 -20.97 -15.84 -7.37
C GLN A 41 -19.88 -16.84 -7.78
N GLY A 42 -20.18 -18.13 -7.73
CA GLY A 42 -19.24 -19.21 -8.03
C GLY A 42 -18.31 -19.52 -6.85
N SER A 43 -17.13 -20.07 -7.15
CA SER A 43 -16.17 -20.47 -6.12
C SER A 43 -15.34 -19.29 -5.60
N ALA A 44 -14.99 -19.33 -4.31
CA ALA A 44 -14.10 -18.37 -3.63
C ALA A 44 -12.61 -18.54 -4.00
N THR A 45 -12.32 -18.65 -5.29
CA THR A 45 -10.97 -18.75 -5.83
C THR A 45 -10.55 -17.42 -6.45
N SER A 46 -9.29 -17.05 -6.29
CA SER A 46 -8.75 -15.82 -6.88
C SER A 46 -7.27 -15.99 -7.25
N ASN A 47 -6.80 -15.13 -8.16
CA ASN A 47 -5.38 -15.02 -8.53
C ASN A 47 -4.92 -13.58 -8.27
N ILE A 48 -5.17 -13.08 -7.07
CA ILE A 48 -4.73 -11.75 -6.63
C ILE A 48 -3.23 -11.82 -6.38
N THR A 49 -2.47 -11.19 -7.26
CA THR A 49 -1.01 -11.12 -7.17
C THR A 49 -0.54 -9.79 -6.60
N ASP A 50 -1.37 -8.77 -6.65
CA ASP A 50 -0.97 -7.40 -6.37
C ASP A 50 -1.97 -6.68 -5.47
N VAL A 51 -1.50 -5.68 -4.74
CA VAL A 51 -2.31 -4.81 -3.88
C VAL A 51 -1.93 -3.35 -4.08
N TRP A 52 -2.93 -2.49 -4.23
CA TRP A 52 -2.79 -1.06 -4.10
C TRP A 52 -3.10 -0.67 -2.67
N VAL A 53 -2.15 -0.03 -2.00
CA VAL A 53 -2.30 0.33 -0.59
C VAL A 53 -2.38 1.83 -0.45
N TYR A 54 -3.38 2.26 0.31
CA TYR A 54 -3.63 3.66 0.63
C TYR A 54 -3.58 3.83 2.14
N ALA A 55 -2.99 4.93 2.60
CA ALA A 55 -3.03 5.38 3.99
C ALA A 55 -3.74 6.73 4.05
N ASP A 56 -4.84 6.80 4.80
CA ASP A 56 -5.70 7.98 4.90
C ASP A 56 -6.10 8.56 3.53
N ASP A 57 -6.49 7.66 2.62
CA ASP A 57 -6.82 7.91 1.20
C ASP A 57 -5.66 8.35 0.28
N GLU A 58 -4.45 8.52 0.81
CA GLU A 58 -3.25 8.76 0.00
C GLU A 58 -2.69 7.45 -0.53
N LEU A 59 -2.46 7.37 -1.85
CA LEU A 59 -1.84 6.20 -2.47
C LEU A 59 -0.38 6.09 -1.98
N LEU A 60 -0.06 5.01 -1.27
CA LEU A 60 1.32 4.67 -0.98
C LEU A 60 2.00 4.04 -2.20
N GLY A 61 1.26 3.25 -2.98
CA GLY A 61 1.79 2.54 -4.16
C GLY A 61 1.07 1.22 -4.45
N SER A 62 1.74 0.37 -5.22
CA SER A 62 1.31 -0.99 -5.55
C SER A 62 2.40 -2.00 -5.23
N TRP A 63 2.04 -3.15 -4.66
CA TRP A 63 2.97 -4.21 -4.25
C TRP A 63 2.49 -5.59 -4.68
N GLU A 64 3.43 -6.46 -5.05
CA GLU A 64 3.17 -7.88 -5.29
C GLU A 64 3.16 -8.63 -3.95
N VAL A 65 2.10 -9.40 -3.66
CA VAL A 65 1.98 -10.16 -2.41
C VAL A 65 2.67 -11.53 -2.52
N PRO A 66 3.34 -12.03 -1.46
CA PRO A 66 3.51 -11.41 -0.14
C PRO A 66 4.45 -10.20 -0.16
N SER A 67 4.10 -9.13 0.57
CA SER A 67 4.91 -7.91 0.65
C SER A 67 4.99 -7.30 2.03
N ARG A 68 6.11 -6.62 2.28
CA ARG A 68 6.33 -5.72 3.41
C ARG A 68 6.33 -4.28 2.92
N ILE A 69 5.37 -3.50 3.38
CA ILE A 69 5.05 -2.17 2.86
C ILE A 69 5.48 -1.11 3.88
N PRO A 70 6.38 -0.18 3.54
CA PRO A 70 6.81 0.86 4.46
C PRO A 70 5.71 1.91 4.66
N LEU A 71 5.46 2.27 5.92
CA LEU A 71 4.50 3.30 6.32
C LEU A 71 5.22 4.37 7.15
N LEU A 72 5.42 5.54 6.56
CA LEU A 72 6.11 6.67 7.19
C LEU A 72 5.14 7.60 7.94
N ARG A 73 4.32 7.03 8.83
CA ARG A 73 3.30 7.74 9.62
C ARG A 73 3.28 7.21 11.05
N GLU A 74 2.60 7.94 11.93
CA GLU A 74 2.43 7.59 13.35
C GLU A 74 1.00 7.89 13.80
N GLY A 75 0.50 7.09 14.74
CA GLY A 75 -0.86 7.14 15.25
C GLY A 75 -1.85 6.34 14.41
N SER A 76 -3.13 6.47 14.76
CA SER A 76 -4.24 5.81 14.08
C SER A 76 -4.30 6.21 12.61
N THR A 77 -4.03 5.25 11.73
CA THR A 77 -4.01 5.43 10.27
C THR A 77 -5.01 4.49 9.64
N ARG A 78 -5.86 4.99 8.74
CA ARG A 78 -6.80 4.16 7.98
C ARG A 78 -6.10 3.58 6.75
N ILE A 79 -6.00 2.26 6.70
CA ILE A 79 -5.44 1.52 5.57
C ILE A 79 -6.57 1.03 4.69
N ARG A 80 -6.42 1.26 3.38
CA ARG A 80 -7.28 0.67 2.36
C ARG A 80 -6.43 -0.16 1.41
N ILE A 81 -6.82 -1.41 1.19
CA ILE A 81 -6.15 -2.37 0.31
C ILE A 81 -7.11 -2.68 -0.82
N THR A 82 -6.70 -2.37 -2.04
CA THR A 82 -7.45 -2.64 -3.26
C THR A 82 -6.73 -3.74 -4.05
N PRO A 83 -7.38 -4.90 -4.31
CA PRO A 83 -6.77 -6.00 -5.02
C PRO A 83 -6.43 -5.67 -6.48
N GLY A 84 -5.33 -6.24 -6.96
CA GLY A 84 -4.93 -6.21 -8.35
C GLY A 84 -4.58 -7.59 -8.88
N VAL A 85 -4.72 -7.74 -10.19
CA VAL A 85 -4.38 -8.94 -10.94
C VAL A 85 -3.50 -8.56 -12.12
N LYS A 86 -2.71 -9.51 -12.61
CA LYS A 86 -2.03 -9.37 -13.90
C LYS A 86 -3.09 -9.33 -15.00
N ARG A 87 -3.06 -8.28 -15.83
CA ARG A 87 -4.01 -8.11 -16.95
C ARG A 87 -3.81 -9.19 -18.01
N ASN A 88 -2.57 -9.66 -18.17
CA ASN A 88 -2.17 -10.71 -19.09
C ASN A 88 -0.97 -11.49 -18.50
N GLY A 89 -0.34 -12.33 -19.32
CA GLY A 89 0.85 -13.08 -18.91
C GLY A 89 2.14 -12.26 -18.80
N ALA A 90 2.13 -10.97 -19.13
CA ALA A 90 3.29 -10.09 -18.95
C ALA A 90 3.46 -9.73 -17.47
N PHE A 91 4.71 -9.54 -17.05
CA PHE A 91 5.04 -9.31 -15.65
C PHE A 91 4.72 -7.88 -15.16
N ASP A 92 4.78 -6.90 -16.07
CA ASP A 92 4.66 -5.47 -15.78
C ASP A 92 3.23 -4.92 -15.96
N ASP A 93 2.35 -5.65 -16.63
CA ASP A 93 0.96 -5.24 -16.87
C ASP A 93 0.02 -5.66 -15.72
N ARG A 94 0.12 -4.92 -14.62
CA ARG A 94 -0.69 -5.08 -13.41
C ARG A 94 -1.79 -4.03 -13.33
N SER A 95 -3.00 -4.45 -12.95
CA SER A 95 -4.13 -3.52 -12.80
C SER A 95 -5.00 -3.86 -11.62
N ILE A 96 -5.59 -2.82 -11.01
CA ILE A 96 -6.68 -2.98 -10.04
C ILE A 96 -7.80 -3.78 -10.71
N TYR A 97 -8.27 -4.83 -10.02
CA TYR A 97 -9.37 -5.62 -10.54
C TYR A 97 -10.71 -4.93 -10.23
N PRO A 98 -11.46 -4.48 -11.24
CA PRO A 98 -12.60 -3.57 -11.04
C PRO A 98 -13.81 -4.23 -10.39
N PHE A 99 -13.85 -5.57 -10.32
CA PHE A 99 -14.99 -6.30 -9.76
C PHE A 99 -14.84 -6.66 -8.28
N TYR A 100 -13.66 -6.47 -7.68
CA TYR A 100 -13.49 -6.67 -6.24
C TYR A 100 -13.75 -5.38 -5.46
N THR A 101 -14.23 -5.56 -4.22
CA THR A 101 -14.27 -4.51 -3.21
C THR A 101 -12.85 -4.22 -2.69
N SER A 102 -12.71 -3.13 -1.94
CA SER A 102 -11.49 -2.85 -1.20
C SER A 102 -11.67 -3.21 0.28
N TRP A 103 -10.64 -3.80 0.87
CA TRP A 103 -10.59 -3.97 2.32
C TRP A 103 -10.18 -2.65 2.98
N THR A 104 -10.76 -2.32 4.13
CA THR A 104 -10.38 -1.14 4.91
C THR A 104 -10.26 -1.51 6.38
N GLY A 105 -9.23 -1.01 7.06
CA GLY A 105 -9.03 -1.18 8.50
C GLY A 105 -8.17 -0.07 9.08
N SER A 106 -8.36 0.22 10.36
CA SER A 106 -7.52 1.18 11.08
C SER A 106 -6.41 0.44 11.83
N VAL A 107 -5.18 0.93 11.70
CA VAL A 107 -4.02 0.42 12.43
C VAL A 107 -3.42 1.55 13.26
N ASP A 108 -3.05 1.26 14.50
CA ASP A 108 -2.31 2.21 15.31
C ASP A 108 -0.81 2.07 15.00
N VAL A 109 -0.26 3.09 14.35
CA VAL A 109 1.09 3.04 13.82
C VAL A 109 2.06 3.56 14.86
N MET A 110 2.86 2.67 15.41
CA MET A 110 4.02 3.04 16.23
C MET A 110 5.31 2.80 15.44
N ARG A 111 6.33 3.64 15.69
CA ARG A 111 7.63 3.49 15.04
C ARG A 111 8.18 2.09 15.28
N THR A 112 8.94 1.57 14.33
CA THR A 112 9.66 0.28 14.42
C THR A 112 8.80 -0.98 14.50
N THR A 113 7.47 -0.88 14.39
CA THR A 113 6.60 -2.06 14.42
C THR A 113 6.15 -2.48 13.04
N SER A 114 5.88 -3.77 12.91
CA SER A 114 5.18 -4.33 11.76
C SER A 114 3.79 -4.79 12.18
N VAL A 115 2.79 -4.47 11.36
CA VAL A 115 1.42 -4.93 11.55
C VAL A 115 1.09 -5.89 10.40
N GLU A 116 0.72 -7.11 10.74
CA GLU A 116 0.25 -8.08 9.77
C GLU A 116 -1.24 -7.85 9.47
N LEU A 117 -1.58 -7.75 8.19
CA LEU A 117 -2.96 -7.64 7.72
C LEU A 117 -3.32 -8.87 6.90
N THR A 118 -4.55 -9.36 7.10
CA THR A 118 -5.14 -10.49 6.36
C THR A 118 -6.43 -10.02 5.65
N PRO A 119 -6.30 -9.25 4.55
CA PRO A 119 -7.46 -8.67 3.88
C PRO A 119 -8.37 -9.74 3.28
N VAL A 120 -9.66 -9.61 3.56
CA VAL A 120 -10.71 -10.39 2.94
C VAL A 120 -11.57 -9.43 2.13
N VAL A 121 -11.73 -9.70 0.83
CA VAL A 121 -12.53 -8.88 -0.09
C VAL A 121 -13.68 -9.69 -0.68
N GLY A 122 -14.68 -9.00 -1.20
CA GLY A 122 -15.80 -9.61 -1.92
C GLY A 122 -15.88 -9.06 -3.33
N TYR A 123 -16.89 -9.49 -4.07
CA TYR A 123 -17.25 -8.84 -5.32
C TYR A 123 -18.11 -7.60 -5.06
N ASN A 124 -18.03 -6.62 -5.96
CA ASN A 124 -18.89 -5.45 -5.94
C ASN A 124 -20.35 -5.84 -6.21
N GLU A 125 -21.31 -5.16 -5.57
CA GLU A 125 -22.75 -5.45 -5.72
C GLU A 125 -23.25 -5.31 -7.17
N ALA A 126 -22.60 -4.46 -7.97
CA ALA A 126 -22.92 -4.24 -9.38
C ALA A 126 -22.24 -5.24 -10.33
N ALA A 127 -21.53 -6.25 -9.81
CA ALA A 127 -20.91 -7.28 -10.64
C ALA A 127 -21.98 -8.27 -11.13
N ASP A 128 -22.05 -8.46 -12.44
CA ASP A 128 -22.92 -9.47 -13.05
C ASP A 128 -22.21 -10.81 -13.14
N PHE A 129 -22.88 -11.88 -12.68
CA PHE A 129 -22.36 -13.24 -12.71
C PHE A 129 -23.16 -14.08 -13.70
N TRP A 130 -22.45 -14.67 -14.65
CA TRP A 130 -22.98 -15.74 -15.49
C TRP A 130 -22.26 -17.04 -15.13
N ILE A 131 -23.02 -17.99 -14.59
CA ILE A 131 -22.51 -19.32 -14.23
C ILE A 131 -23.11 -20.30 -15.23
N GLU A 132 -22.23 -20.96 -15.98
CA GLU A 132 -22.63 -22.02 -16.89
C GLU A 132 -23.16 -23.22 -16.09
N ALA A 133 -24.34 -23.71 -16.47
CA ALA A 133 -24.91 -24.93 -15.93
C ALA A 133 -24.36 -26.12 -16.72
N PHE A 134 -23.23 -26.66 -16.29
CA PHE A 134 -22.69 -27.93 -16.78
C PHE A 134 -23.31 -29.14 -16.07
#